data_AF-A0A7S1X7C9-F1
#
_entry.id   AF-A0A7S1X7C9-F1
#
_cell.length_a   1.000
_cell.length_b   1.000
_cell.length_c   1.000
_cell.angle_alpha   90.00
_cell.angle_beta   90.00
_cell.angle_gamma   90.00
#
_symmetry.space_group_name_H-M   'P 1'
#
loop_
_entity.id
_entity.type
_entity.pdbx_description
1 polymer ?
#
loop_
_entity_poly.entity_id
_entity_poly.type
_entity_poly.pdbx_seq_one_letter_code
_entity_poly.pdbx_strand_id
1 'polypeptide(L)'
;KQRRKSQLVDQLRVKQSEQRTIVDEARLAKRAITAARVALKSAEKQLDSQRASPEPLLKEPQLKRQLEKALDRLTMLIGEYSALMRSIGSAVEKFTVTELICEEAAMFERQQQQQTQEVSAALRSLQSEYESAELDYQNAKTEAKKLRQKAVQDAPIPEDPEEAEAHKTKLADLTDDLGELIREIESLTAEADE
;
A
#
# COMPACT_ATOMS: atom_id res chain seq x y z
N LYS A 1 -1.41 3.11 -13.67
CA LYS A 1 -1.38 2.94 -12.19
C LYS A 1 -0.49 1.78 -11.73
N GLN A 2 -0.54 0.60 -12.36
CA GLN A 2 0.22 -0.60 -11.97
C GLN A 2 1.76 -0.45 -11.99
N ARG A 3 2.33 0.26 -12.98
CA ARG A 3 3.77 0.59 -13.03
C ARG A 3 4.25 1.46 -11.86
N ARG A 4 3.42 2.39 -11.36
CA ARG A 4 3.79 3.24 -10.21
C ARG A 4 3.83 2.43 -8.91
N LYS A 5 2.95 1.42 -8.78
CA LYS A 5 2.92 0.52 -7.61
C LYS A 5 4.16 -0.37 -7.54
N SER A 6 4.59 -0.96 -8.66
CA SER A 6 5.82 -1.79 -8.66
C SER A 6 7.05 -0.95 -8.34
N GLN A 7 7.15 0.27 -8.89
CA GLN A 7 8.23 1.20 -8.59
C GLN A 7 8.28 1.59 -7.11
N LEU A 8 7.13 1.84 -6.47
CA LEU A 8 7.05 2.13 -5.04
C LEU A 8 7.50 0.95 -4.17
N VAL A 9 7.08 -0.28 -4.51
CA VAL A 9 7.48 -1.49 -3.78
C VAL A 9 8.99 -1.74 -3.89
N ASP A 10 9.57 -1.55 -5.07
CA ASP A 10 11.01 -1.70 -5.27
C ASP A 10 11.79 -0.62 -4.51
N GLN A 11 11.31 0.63 -4.52
CA GLN A 11 11.88 1.71 -3.69
C GLN A 11 11.83 1.39 -2.20
N LEU A 12 10.71 0.80 -1.73
CA LEU A 12 10.52 0.46 -0.33
C LEU A 12 11.46 -0.67 0.12
N ARG A 13 11.70 -1.66 -0.74
CA ARG A 13 12.70 -2.72 -0.48
C ARG A 13 14.11 -2.15 -0.36
N VAL A 14 14.49 -1.25 -1.27
CA VAL A 14 15.79 -0.57 -1.22
C VAL A 14 15.92 0.21 0.09
N LYS A 15 14.90 1.01 0.45
CA LYS A 15 14.87 1.81 1.69
C LYS A 15 14.93 0.96 2.95
N GLN A 16 14.23 -0.18 2.99
CA GLN A 16 14.32 -1.13 4.11
C GLN A 16 15.73 -1.74 4.24
N SER A 17 16.40 -2.01 3.12
CA SER A 17 17.78 -2.49 3.15
C SER A 17 18.74 -1.41 3.66
N GLU A 18 18.58 -0.17 3.21
CA GLU A 18 19.34 1.00 3.68
C GLU A 18 19.13 1.20 5.19
N GLN A 19 17.89 1.07 5.69
CA GLN A 19 17.57 1.18 7.10
C GLN A 19 18.30 0.12 7.93
N ARG A 20 18.38 -1.14 7.46
CA ARG A 20 19.13 -2.19 8.14
C ARG A 20 20.63 -1.86 8.21
N THR A 21 21.20 -1.41 7.10
CA THR A 21 22.62 -0.99 7.05
C THR A 21 22.89 0.14 8.05
N ILE A 22 22.03 1.15 8.10
CA ILE A 22 22.15 2.28 9.04
C ILE A 22 22.06 1.80 10.49
N VAL A 23 21.13 0.90 10.81
CA VAL A 23 21.00 0.33 12.17
C VAL A 23 22.24 -0.44 12.58
N ASP A 24 22.81 -1.22 11.66
CA ASP A 24 24.03 -1.98 11.93
C ASP A 24 25.26 -1.08 12.08
N GLU A 25 25.40 -0.05 11.26
CA GLU A 25 26.42 0.99 11.40
C GLU A 25 26.30 1.72 12.75
N ALA A 26 25.08 2.10 13.16
CA ALA A 26 24.84 2.75 14.44
C ALA A 26 25.19 1.83 15.63
N ARG A 27 24.90 0.52 15.53
CA ARG A 27 25.28 -0.47 16.55
C ARG A 27 26.79 -0.64 16.64
N LEU A 28 27.48 -0.74 15.50
CA LEU A 28 28.94 -0.82 15.45
C LEU A 28 29.58 0.43 16.05
N ALA A 29 29.08 1.61 15.69
CA ALA A 29 29.58 2.88 16.22
C ALA A 29 29.33 3.01 17.73
N LYS A 30 28.17 2.58 18.24
CA LYS A 30 27.89 2.52 19.70
C LYS A 30 28.87 1.61 20.45
N ARG A 31 29.24 0.46 19.87
CA ARG A 31 30.26 -0.44 20.44
C ARG A 31 31.63 0.22 20.45
N ALA A 32 32.02 0.86 19.36
CA ALA A 32 33.29 1.58 19.26
C ALA A 32 33.38 2.76 20.26
N ILE A 33 32.30 3.53 20.47
CA ILE A 33 32.20 4.57 21.51
C ILE A 33 32.47 3.98 22.89
N THR A 34 31.85 2.84 23.19
CA THR A 34 31.98 2.20 24.49
C THR A 34 33.42 1.76 24.72
N ALA A 35 34.06 1.15 23.72
CA ALA A 35 35.46 0.77 23.76
C ALA A 35 36.40 1.97 23.93
N ALA A 36 36.18 3.05 23.17
CA ALA A 36 36.96 4.28 23.25
C ALA A 36 36.84 4.94 24.64
N ARG A 37 35.63 5.00 25.22
CA ARG A 37 35.41 5.52 26.58
C ARG A 37 36.14 4.70 27.65
N VAL A 38 36.13 3.37 27.53
CA VAL A 38 36.87 2.48 28.44
C VAL A 38 38.38 2.70 28.31
N ALA A 39 38.90 2.82 27.08
CA ALA A 39 40.30 3.10 26.81
C ALA A 39 40.73 4.47 27.38
N LEU A 40 39.92 5.50 27.19
CA LEU A 40 40.15 6.85 27.73
C LEU A 40 40.23 6.83 29.26
N LYS A 41 39.23 6.23 29.92
CA LYS A 41 39.18 6.12 31.39
C LYS A 41 40.34 5.30 31.97
N SER A 42 40.82 4.29 31.23
CA SER A 42 42.01 3.53 31.59
C SER A 42 43.28 4.36 31.48
N ALA A 43 43.43 5.13 30.39
CA ALA A 43 44.56 6.03 30.18
C ALA A 43 44.59 7.16 31.23
N GLU A 44 43.44 7.75 31.57
CA GLU A 44 43.32 8.74 32.65
C GLU A 44 43.81 8.20 34.00
N LYS A 45 43.37 6.98 34.39
CA LYS A 45 43.84 6.33 35.61
C LYS A 45 45.35 6.07 35.63
N GLN A 46 45.93 5.68 34.50
CA GLN A 46 47.38 5.50 34.37
C GLN A 46 48.11 6.83 34.59
N LEU A 47 47.58 7.91 34.02
CA LEU A 47 48.12 9.26 34.14
C LEU A 47 48.07 9.76 35.59
N ASP A 48 46.94 9.56 36.27
CA ASP A 48 46.78 9.90 37.69
C ASP A 48 47.74 9.09 38.58
N SER A 49 47.92 7.80 38.29
CA SER A 49 48.87 6.95 39.03
C SER A 49 50.34 7.38 38.87
N GLN A 50 50.71 7.87 37.68
CA GLN A 50 52.04 8.42 37.43
C GLN A 50 52.25 9.76 38.16
N ARG A 51 51.19 10.59 38.26
CA ARG A 51 51.23 11.85 39.02
C ARG A 51 51.33 11.65 40.53
N ALA A 52 50.76 10.57 41.06
CA ALA A 52 50.77 10.26 42.49
C ALA A 52 52.07 9.59 42.99
N SER A 53 53.04 9.30 42.12
CA SER A 53 54.29 8.63 42.49
C SER A 53 55.24 9.59 43.25
N PRO A 54 55.72 9.26 44.46
CA PRO A 54 56.42 10.18 45.34
C PRO A 54 57.93 10.32 45.11
N GLU A 55 58.52 9.76 44.05
CA GLU A 55 59.99 9.81 43.83
C GLU A 55 60.44 11.17 43.24
N PRO A 56 61.11 12.05 44.03
CA PRO A 56 61.59 13.33 43.54
C PRO A 56 63.06 13.16 43.07
N LEU A 57 63.41 13.81 41.96
CA LEU A 57 64.78 14.25 41.59
C LEU A 57 65.64 13.45 40.59
N LEU A 58 65.25 12.29 40.06
CA LEU A 58 66.03 11.65 38.96
C LEU A 58 65.25 11.25 37.70
N LYS A 59 63.93 11.47 37.67
CA LYS A 59 63.05 11.01 36.57
C LYS A 59 62.22 12.10 35.89
N GLU A 60 62.40 13.38 36.20
CA GLU A 60 61.60 14.47 35.60
C GLU A 60 61.52 14.46 34.07
N PRO A 61 62.62 14.27 33.30
CA PRO A 61 62.54 14.22 31.85
C PRO A 61 61.78 12.98 31.33
N GLN A 62 61.90 11.86 32.05
CA GLN A 62 61.20 10.61 31.69
C GLN A 62 59.72 10.70 32.02
N LEU A 63 59.37 11.26 33.17
CA LEU A 63 57.99 11.51 33.59
C LEU A 63 57.31 12.50 32.64
N LYS A 64 58.00 13.58 32.27
CA LYS A 64 57.50 14.56 31.28
C LYS A 64 57.22 13.90 29.93
N ARG A 65 58.15 13.08 29.40
CA ARG A 65 57.93 12.33 28.15
C ARG A 65 56.80 11.31 28.24
N GLN A 66 56.60 10.68 29.40
CA GLN A 66 55.49 9.75 29.61
C GLN A 66 54.14 10.46 29.65
N LEU A 67 54.08 11.62 30.33
CA LEU A 67 52.90 12.48 30.36
C LEU A 67 52.57 13.05 28.98
N GLU A 68 53.56 13.52 28.22
CA GLU A 68 53.37 13.99 26.83
C GLU A 68 52.81 12.88 25.95
N LYS A 69 53.39 11.67 25.99
CA LYS A 69 52.86 10.52 25.24
C LYS A 69 51.44 10.13 25.65
N ALA A 70 51.13 10.22 26.94
CA ALA A 70 49.78 9.93 27.43
C ALA A 70 48.79 11.00 26.97
N LEU A 71 49.20 12.27 26.95
CA LEU A 71 48.39 13.39 26.47
C LEU A 71 48.15 13.33 24.95
N ASP A 72 49.17 12.96 24.17
CA ASP A 72 49.04 12.70 22.73
C ASP A 72 48.05 11.57 22.46
N ARG A 73 48.14 10.48 23.23
CA ARG A 73 47.23 9.34 23.11
C ARG A 73 45.78 9.71 23.47
N LEU A 74 45.58 10.50 24.54
CA LEU A 74 44.26 11.01 24.90
C LEU A 74 43.71 11.94 23.81
N THR A 75 44.55 12.81 23.24
CA THR A 75 44.16 13.71 22.15
C THR A 75 43.72 12.94 20.91
N MET A 76 44.46 11.89 20.53
CA MET A 76 44.08 10.99 19.45
C MET A 76 42.75 10.29 19.71
N LEU A 77 42.57 9.72 20.92
CA LEU A 77 41.32 9.05 21.31
C LEU A 77 40.12 10.01 21.31
N ILE A 78 40.29 11.26 21.74
CA ILE A 78 39.25 12.29 21.69
C ILE A 78 38.91 12.65 20.23
N GLY A 79 39.92 12.72 19.35
CA GLY A 79 39.74 12.94 17.92
C GLY A 79 38.94 11.82 17.26
N GLU A 80 39.32 10.56 17.52
CA GLU A 80 38.61 9.36 17.05
C GLU A 80 37.16 9.34 17.56
N TYR A 81 36.96 9.64 18.84
CA TYR A 81 35.64 9.72 19.46
C TYR A 81 34.75 10.78 18.80
N SER A 82 35.32 11.96 18.52
CA SER A 82 34.60 13.08 17.89
C SER A 82 34.26 12.78 16.42
N ALA A 83 35.12 12.07 15.69
CA ALA A 83 34.83 11.59 14.34
C ALA A 83 33.69 10.56 14.35
N LEU A 84 33.72 9.63 15.30
CA LEU A 84 32.70 8.60 15.47
C LEU A 84 31.32 9.19 15.80
N MET A 85 31.27 10.19 16.69
CA MET A 85 30.03 10.90 17.02
C MET A 85 29.42 11.62 15.80
N ARG A 86 30.25 12.23 14.94
CA ARG A 86 29.78 12.86 13.69
C ARG A 86 29.20 11.82 12.71
N SER A 87 29.87 10.67 12.58
CA SER A 87 29.38 9.57 11.75
C SER A 87 28.00 9.06 12.21
N ILE A 88 27.78 8.96 13.52
CA ILE A 88 26.48 8.56 14.09
C ILE A 88 25.42 9.62 13.82
N GLY A 89 25.74 10.91 13.99
CA GLY A 89 24.78 11.99 13.70
C GLY A 89 24.24 11.90 12.28
N SER A 90 25.12 11.74 11.29
CA SER A 90 24.71 11.57 9.89
C SER A 90 23.89 10.28 9.64
N ALA A 91 24.24 9.18 10.32
CA ALA A 91 23.49 7.93 10.21
C ALA A 91 22.06 8.07 10.77
N VAL A 92 21.91 8.75 11.92
CA VAL A 92 20.60 9.01 12.54
C VAL A 92 19.73 9.91 11.67
N GLU A 93 20.29 10.97 11.07
CA GLU A 93 19.55 11.82 10.13
C GLU A 93 19.04 11.04 8.90
N LYS A 94 19.85 10.14 8.35
CA LYS A 94 19.39 9.26 7.25
C LYS A 94 18.31 8.29 7.70
N PHE A 95 18.38 7.81 8.94
CA PHE A 95 17.38 6.93 9.52
C PHE A 95 16.01 7.61 9.64
N THR A 96 15.94 8.83 10.16
CA THR A 96 14.68 9.56 10.34
C THR A 96 13.99 9.88 9.01
N VAL A 97 14.75 10.25 7.98
CA VAL A 97 14.22 10.44 6.62
C VAL A 97 13.65 9.12 6.07
N THR A 98 14.32 8.00 6.34
CA THR A 98 13.85 6.68 5.87
C THR A 98 12.57 6.24 6.60
N GLU A 99 12.47 6.48 7.91
CA GLU A 99 11.24 6.21 8.67
C GLU A 99 10.03 7.00 8.14
N LEU A 100 10.20 8.30 7.87
CA LEU A 100 9.13 9.13 7.30
C LEU A 100 8.62 8.59 5.95
N ILE A 101 9.52 8.18 5.06
CA ILE A 101 9.15 7.59 3.75
C ILE A 101 8.38 6.27 3.93
N CYS A 102 8.80 5.43 4.89
CA CYS A 102 8.12 4.17 5.20
C CYS A 102 6.70 4.42 5.75
N GLU A 103 6.53 5.41 6.63
CA GLU A 103 5.21 5.79 7.16
C GLU A 103 4.28 6.32 6.08
N GLU A 104 4.75 7.22 5.21
CA GLU A 104 3.97 7.74 4.08
C GLU A 104 3.53 6.61 3.13
N ALA A 105 4.42 5.66 2.83
CA ALA A 105 4.10 4.53 1.97
C ALA A 105 3.07 3.59 2.63
N ALA A 106 3.18 3.34 3.94
CA ALA A 106 2.20 2.53 4.67
C ALA A 106 0.82 3.21 4.71
N MET A 107 0.76 4.53 4.87
CA MET A 107 -0.48 5.30 4.80
C MET A 107 -1.13 5.20 3.40
N PHE A 108 -0.31 5.33 2.35
CA PHE A 108 -0.79 5.19 0.97
C PHE A 108 -1.33 3.78 0.69
N GLU A 109 -0.66 2.73 1.18
CA GLU A 109 -1.11 1.35 1.01
C GLU A 109 -2.46 1.09 1.71
N ARG A 110 -2.64 1.59 2.94
CA ARG A 110 -3.94 1.49 3.64
C ARG A 110 -5.05 2.21 2.90
N GLN A 111 -4.80 3.42 2.39
CA GLN A 111 -5.80 4.18 1.64
C GLN A 111 -6.21 3.45 0.35
N GLN A 112 -5.24 2.88 -0.38
CA GLN A 112 -5.49 2.05 -1.55
C GLN A 112 -6.33 0.81 -1.22
N GLN A 113 -6.00 0.13 -0.12
CA GLN A 113 -6.73 -1.07 0.30
C GLN A 113 -8.18 -0.74 0.65
N GLN A 114 -8.41 0.38 1.34
CA GLN A 114 -9.75 0.85 1.66
C GLN A 114 -10.56 1.20 0.40
N GLN A 115 -9.98 1.99 -0.53
CA GLN A 115 -10.64 2.31 -1.80
C GLN A 115 -10.96 1.05 -2.62
N THR A 116 -10.07 0.06 -2.61
CA THR A 116 -10.29 -1.20 -3.31
C THR A 116 -11.48 -1.96 -2.70
N GLN A 117 -11.57 -2.02 -1.37
CA GLN A 117 -12.69 -2.66 -0.68
C GLN A 117 -14.03 -1.96 -0.95
N GLU A 118 -14.06 -0.63 -0.93
CA GLU A 118 -15.24 0.16 -1.25
C GLU A 118 -15.71 -0.08 -2.69
N VAL A 119 -14.79 -0.03 -3.66
CA VAL A 119 -15.12 -0.31 -5.08
C VAL A 119 -15.57 -1.77 -5.27
N SER A 120 -14.92 -2.73 -4.62
CA SER A 120 -15.34 -4.14 -4.69
C SER A 120 -16.68 -4.40 -4.00
N ALA A 121 -17.06 -3.62 -3.00
CA ALA A 121 -18.39 -3.68 -2.40
C ALA A 121 -19.44 -3.08 -3.35
N ALA A 122 -19.16 -1.92 -3.94
CA ALA A 122 -20.04 -1.28 -4.91
C ALA A 122 -20.28 -2.16 -6.15
N LEU A 123 -19.23 -2.79 -6.70
CA LEU A 123 -19.36 -3.73 -7.81
C LEU A 123 -20.24 -4.93 -7.47
N ARG A 124 -20.13 -5.49 -6.26
CA ARG A 124 -20.99 -6.59 -5.81
C ARG A 124 -22.44 -6.18 -5.65
N SER A 125 -22.70 -4.96 -5.16
CA SER A 125 -24.06 -4.41 -5.10
C SER A 125 -24.66 -4.28 -6.50
N LEU A 126 -23.91 -3.65 -7.41
CA LEU A 126 -24.36 -3.42 -8.79
C LEU A 126 -24.61 -4.73 -9.52
N GLN A 127 -23.75 -5.73 -9.32
CA GLN A 127 -23.94 -7.05 -9.90
C GLN A 127 -25.19 -7.74 -9.35
N SER A 128 -25.46 -7.63 -8.05
CA SER A 128 -26.70 -8.15 -7.46
C SER A 128 -27.95 -7.44 -7.98
N GLU A 129 -27.88 -6.13 -8.19
CA GLU A 129 -28.97 -5.33 -8.76
C GLU A 129 -29.24 -5.74 -10.22
N TYR A 130 -28.18 -5.94 -11.01
CA TYR A 130 -28.29 -6.44 -12.38
C TYR A 130 -28.90 -7.86 -12.42
N GLU A 131 -28.41 -8.79 -11.60
CA GLU A 131 -28.96 -10.15 -11.52
C GLU A 131 -30.46 -10.15 -11.13
N SER A 132 -30.86 -9.23 -10.25
CA SER A 132 -32.28 -9.06 -9.89
C SER A 132 -33.10 -8.50 -11.05
N ALA A 133 -32.60 -7.48 -11.74
CA ALA A 133 -33.27 -6.87 -12.88
C ALA A 133 -33.43 -7.87 -14.04
N GLU A 134 -32.41 -8.71 -14.28
CA GLU A 134 -32.45 -9.77 -15.29
C GLU A 134 -33.52 -10.82 -14.94
N LEU A 135 -33.63 -11.21 -13.66
CA LEU A 135 -34.68 -12.13 -13.22
C LEU A 135 -36.08 -11.54 -13.43
N ASP A 136 -36.28 -10.27 -13.09
CA ASP A 136 -37.55 -9.57 -13.29
C ASP A 136 -37.91 -9.48 -14.78
N TYR A 137 -36.91 -9.22 -15.63
CA TYR A 137 -37.07 -9.23 -17.08
C TYR A 137 -37.52 -10.61 -17.60
N GLN A 138 -36.84 -11.68 -17.20
CA GLN A 138 -37.24 -13.04 -17.60
C GLN A 138 -38.66 -13.38 -17.13
N ASN A 139 -39.02 -13.01 -15.91
CA ASN A 139 -40.38 -13.19 -15.40
C ASN A 139 -41.41 -12.43 -16.24
N ALA A 140 -41.17 -11.15 -16.54
CA ALA A 140 -42.04 -10.34 -17.39
C ALA A 140 -42.17 -10.92 -18.80
N LYS A 141 -41.07 -11.42 -19.39
CA LYS A 141 -41.07 -12.10 -20.70
C LYS A 141 -41.92 -13.36 -20.68
N THR A 142 -41.87 -14.16 -19.61
CA THR A 142 -42.72 -15.35 -19.49
C THR A 142 -44.20 -15.02 -19.30
N GLU A 143 -44.54 -14.03 -18.48
CA GLU A 143 -45.92 -13.59 -18.26
C GLU A 143 -46.53 -12.99 -19.53
N ALA A 144 -45.78 -12.17 -20.28
CA ALA A 144 -46.22 -11.66 -21.58
C ALA A 144 -46.54 -12.78 -22.57
N LYS A 145 -45.72 -13.85 -22.62
CA LYS A 145 -45.99 -15.03 -23.45
C LYS A 145 -47.28 -15.75 -23.03
N LYS A 146 -47.50 -15.94 -21.73
CA LYS A 146 -48.73 -16.57 -21.20
C LYS A 146 -49.97 -15.73 -21.53
N LEU A 147 -49.91 -14.42 -21.33
CA LEU A 147 -51.00 -13.50 -21.65
C LEU A 147 -51.33 -13.52 -23.13
N ARG A 148 -50.31 -13.52 -24.00
CA ARG A 148 -50.49 -13.66 -25.45
C ARG A 148 -51.17 -14.99 -25.81
N GLN A 149 -50.72 -16.11 -25.23
CA GLN A 149 -51.33 -17.41 -25.48
C GLN A 149 -52.78 -17.47 -25.02
N LYS A 150 -53.10 -16.89 -23.85
CA LYS A 150 -54.46 -16.80 -23.33
C LYS A 150 -55.35 -15.91 -24.21
N ALA A 151 -54.86 -14.75 -24.63
CA ALA A 151 -55.59 -13.86 -25.53
C ALA A 151 -55.95 -14.53 -26.88
N VAL A 152 -55.06 -15.39 -27.40
CA VAL A 152 -55.33 -16.19 -28.60
C VAL A 152 -56.35 -17.31 -28.34
N GLN A 153 -56.34 -17.93 -27.15
CA GLN A 153 -57.29 -18.99 -26.78
C GLN A 153 -58.70 -18.45 -26.47
N ASP A 154 -58.79 -17.30 -25.79
CA ASP A 154 -60.04 -16.66 -25.39
C ASP A 154 -60.64 -15.79 -26.51
N ALA A 155 -59.98 -15.70 -27.67
CA ALA A 155 -60.48 -14.93 -28.81
C ALA A 155 -61.83 -15.51 -29.28
N PRO A 156 -62.92 -14.72 -29.29
CA PRO A 156 -64.22 -15.20 -29.74
C PRO A 156 -64.11 -15.67 -31.20
N ILE A 157 -64.65 -16.86 -31.50
CA ILE A 157 -64.77 -17.36 -32.87
C ILE A 157 -65.88 -16.56 -33.54
N PRO A 158 -65.60 -15.70 -34.52
CA PRO A 158 -66.64 -14.87 -35.13
C PRO A 158 -67.52 -15.76 -35.99
N GLU A 159 -68.84 -15.71 -35.77
CA GLU A 159 -69.83 -16.49 -36.54
C GLU A 159 -70.01 -15.94 -37.96
N ASP A 160 -69.67 -14.66 -38.17
CA ASP A 160 -69.74 -13.94 -39.45
C ASP A 160 -68.36 -13.90 -40.15
N PRO A 161 -68.23 -14.35 -41.41
CA PRO A 161 -66.96 -14.34 -42.14
C PRO A 161 -66.29 -12.97 -42.30
N GLU A 162 -67.05 -11.87 -42.37
CA GLU A 162 -66.46 -10.52 -42.44
C GLU A 162 -65.87 -10.07 -41.09
N GLU A 163 -66.53 -10.39 -39.97
CA GLU A 163 -65.97 -10.15 -38.63
C GLU A 163 -64.77 -11.06 -38.33
N ALA A 164 -64.74 -12.27 -38.89
CA ALA A 164 -63.61 -13.20 -38.79
C ALA A 164 -62.34 -12.67 -39.48
N GLU A 165 -62.48 -12.11 -40.68
CA GLU A 165 -61.39 -11.45 -41.42
C GLU A 165 -60.86 -10.23 -40.65
N ALA A 166 -61.76 -9.38 -40.15
CA ALA A 166 -61.40 -8.18 -39.38
C ALA A 166 -60.72 -8.51 -38.05
N HIS A 167 -61.18 -9.55 -37.33
CA HIS A 167 -60.53 -10.02 -36.11
C HIS A 167 -59.15 -10.63 -36.40
N LYS A 168 -58.99 -11.34 -37.51
CA LYS A 168 -57.69 -11.90 -37.94
C LYS A 168 -56.67 -10.81 -38.24
N THR A 169 -57.06 -9.76 -38.97
CA THR A 169 -56.18 -8.62 -39.26
C THR A 169 -55.78 -7.91 -37.97
N LYS A 170 -56.74 -7.65 -37.07
CA LYS A 170 -56.45 -6.99 -35.79
C LYS A 170 -55.53 -7.81 -34.86
N LEU A 171 -55.68 -9.14 -34.87
CA LEU A 171 -54.77 -10.05 -34.13
C LEU A 171 -53.39 -10.14 -34.77
N ALA A 172 -53.29 -10.03 -36.10
CA ALA A 172 -52.02 -9.95 -36.80
C ALA A 172 -51.28 -8.64 -36.46
N ASP A 173 -51.97 -7.50 -36.51
CA ASP A 173 -51.40 -6.20 -36.15
C ASP A 173 -50.89 -6.18 -34.70
N LEU A 174 -51.72 -6.65 -33.74
CA LEU A 174 -51.31 -6.77 -32.33
C LEU A 174 -50.13 -7.74 -32.13
N THR A 175 -50.02 -8.75 -32.98
CA THR A 175 -48.91 -9.72 -32.93
C THR A 175 -47.62 -9.10 -33.43
N ASP A 176 -47.70 -8.27 -34.47
CA ASP A 176 -46.56 -7.54 -35.04
C ASP A 176 -46.07 -6.46 -34.07
N ASP A 177 -46.98 -5.68 -33.47
CA ASP A 177 -46.66 -4.68 -32.43
C ASP A 177 -45.93 -5.33 -31.22
N LEU A 178 -46.42 -6.48 -30.76
CA LEU A 178 -45.75 -7.27 -29.70
C LEU A 178 -44.37 -7.77 -30.15
N GLY A 179 -44.22 -8.10 -31.43
CA GLY A 179 -42.95 -8.51 -32.01
C GLY A 179 -41.94 -7.38 -32.15
N GLU A 180 -42.40 -6.14 -32.35
CA GLU A 180 -41.55 -4.94 -32.35
C GLU A 180 -41.10 -4.59 -30.93
N LEU A 181 -42.00 -4.59 -29.95
CA LEU A 181 -41.66 -4.37 -28.55
C LEU A 181 -40.63 -5.38 -28.02
N ILE A 182 -40.74 -6.66 -28.39
CA ILE A 182 -39.75 -7.67 -28.01
C ILE A 182 -38.37 -7.36 -28.63
N ARG A 183 -38.33 -6.92 -29.90
CA ARG A 183 -37.08 -6.55 -30.58
C ARG A 183 -36.44 -5.30 -29.97
N GLU A 184 -37.25 -4.30 -29.63
CA GLU A 184 -36.77 -3.08 -28.97
C GLU A 184 -36.19 -3.39 -27.59
N ILE A 185 -36.86 -4.25 -26.81
CA ILE A 185 -36.33 -4.70 -25.53
C ILE A 185 -35.01 -5.47 -25.72
N GLU A 186 -34.94 -6.40 -26.67
CA GLU A 186 -33.70 -7.16 -26.94
C GLU A 186 -32.54 -6.26 -27.39
N SER A 187 -32.82 -5.18 -28.13
CA SER A 187 -31.83 -4.16 -28.50
C SER A 187 -31.33 -3.38 -27.29
N LEU A 188 -32.24 -2.91 -26.42
CA LEU A 188 -31.90 -2.17 -25.21
C LEU A 188 -31.12 -3.03 -24.21
N THR A 189 -31.38 -4.35 -24.16
CA THR A 189 -30.58 -5.28 -23.35
C THR A 189 -29.17 -5.44 -23.91
N ALA A 190 -29.02 -5.56 -25.23
CA ALA A 190 -27.70 -5.69 -25.87
C ALA A 190 -26.83 -4.42 -25.69
N GLU A 191 -27.42 -3.23 -25.73
CA GLU A 191 -26.73 -1.97 -25.44
C GLU A 191 -26.31 -1.81 -23.97
N ALA A 192 -26.98 -2.49 -23.04
CA ALA A 192 -26.62 -2.49 -21.62
C ALA A 192 -25.48 -3.45 -21.26
N ASP A 193 -25.19 -4.42 -22.15
CA ASP A 193 -24.14 -5.44 -21.98
C ASP A 193 -22.79 -5.05 -22.64
N GLU A 194 -22.73 -3.96 -23.43
CA GLU A 194 -21.51 -3.33 -23.98
C GLU A 194 -20.84 -2.30 -23.04
#